data_AF-A0A7K4HQV3-F1
#
_entry.id   AF-A0A7K4HQV3-F1
#
_cell.length_a   1.000
_cell.length_b   1.000
_cell.length_c   1.000
_cell.angle_alpha   90.00
_cell.angle_beta   90.00
_cell.angle_gamma   90.00
#
_symmetry.space_group_name_H-M   'P 1'
#
loop_
_entity.id
_entity.type
_entity.pdbx_description
1 polymer ?
#
loop_
_entity_poly.entity_id
_entity_poly.type
_entity_poly.pdbx_seq_one_letter_code
_entity_poly.pdbx_strand_id
1 'polypeptide(L)'
;MTDEIYQSIFESKPLALWHAGEETAGDPIVIGSLSVKNNLKMPDGAGTYGATLLGLCRASRNLNTRSILQMLLCEYWRYHLECGHFGSVFGHMIDQIKHRGIDSRFEQEDALEFRSKEFVIQKPSTYAIEEIVPAIMRQIRGGVLRRYGIIYGVENDGFIAPLRAVNGDQITLIEEIVNDRIRREHLHAAVHRVPVQGGALVAVLVFPDLKR
;
A
#
# COMPACT_ATOMS: atom_id res chain seq x y z
N MET A 1 1.75 7.42 20.49
CA MET A 1 2.58 6.34 19.95
C MET A 1 2.45 6.20 18.44
N THR A 2 1.29 5.90 17.86
CA THR A 2 1.15 5.76 16.38
C THR A 2 1.62 6.99 15.61
N ASP A 3 1.27 8.19 16.08
CA ASP A 3 1.73 9.44 15.45
C ASP A 3 3.26 9.59 15.52
N GLU A 4 3.90 9.11 16.59
CA GLU A 4 5.36 9.14 16.73
C GLU A 4 6.03 8.13 15.79
N ILE A 5 5.40 6.98 15.57
CA ILE A 5 5.83 5.97 14.61
C ILE A 5 5.70 6.51 13.18
N TYR A 6 4.56 7.15 12.86
CA TYR A 6 4.36 7.83 11.58
C TYR A 6 5.44 8.88 11.34
N GLN A 7 5.66 9.78 12.30
CA GLN A 7 6.71 10.81 12.24
C GLN A 7 8.10 10.17 12.09
N SER A 8 8.32 9.02 12.71
CA SER A 8 9.61 8.34 12.63
C SER A 8 9.88 7.75 11.26
N ILE A 9 8.88 7.11 10.66
CA ILE A 9 9.00 6.52 9.33
C ILE A 9 9.09 7.62 8.26
N PHE A 10 8.17 8.59 8.29
CA PHE A 10 7.95 9.51 7.19
C PHE A 10 8.56 10.91 7.37
N GLU A 11 8.83 11.35 8.60
CA GLU A 11 9.33 12.70 8.92
C GLU A 11 10.73 12.68 9.56
N SER A 12 11.38 11.51 9.57
CA SER A 12 12.75 11.31 10.05
C SER A 12 12.98 11.61 11.54
N LYS A 13 11.93 11.54 12.36
CA LYS A 13 12.04 11.67 13.82
C LYS A 13 12.60 10.38 14.44
N PRO A 14 13.76 10.36 15.10
CA PRO A 14 14.29 9.12 15.67
C PRO A 14 13.33 8.52 16.71
N LEU A 15 13.01 7.24 16.56
CA LEU A 15 12.23 6.47 17.54
C LEU A 15 12.76 5.05 17.60
N ALA A 16 12.98 4.55 18.82
CA ALA A 16 13.29 3.14 19.04
C ALA A 16 12.08 2.47 19.68
N LEU A 17 11.56 1.43 19.03
CA LEU A 17 10.49 0.59 19.57
C LEU A 17 11.06 -0.73 20.05
N TRP A 18 10.52 -1.17 21.18
CA TRP A 18 10.76 -2.49 21.73
C TRP A 18 9.47 -2.96 22.40
N HIS A 19 8.93 -4.08 21.95
CA HIS A 19 7.83 -4.74 22.64
C HIS A 19 8.37 -5.50 23.85
N ALA A 20 7.88 -5.16 25.05
CA ALA A 20 8.33 -5.77 26.28
C ALA A 20 7.99 -7.27 26.31
N GLY A 21 8.94 -8.09 26.78
CA GLY A 21 8.80 -9.54 26.86
C GLY A 21 9.25 -10.30 25.60
N GLU A 22 9.69 -9.60 24.56
CA GLU A 22 10.32 -10.22 23.38
C GLU A 22 11.84 -10.08 23.40
N GLU A 23 12.54 -11.02 22.75
CA GLU A 23 13.98 -11.00 22.59
C GLU A 23 14.43 -9.75 21.82
N THR A 24 15.55 -9.19 22.27
CA THR A 24 16.20 -8.06 21.59
C THR A 24 17.08 -8.59 20.47
N ALA A 25 16.92 -8.05 19.27
CA ALA A 25 17.77 -8.35 18.14
C ALA A 25 19.20 -7.79 18.36
N GLY A 26 20.21 -8.52 17.88
CA GLY A 26 21.56 -7.97 17.74
C GLY A 26 21.61 -6.83 16.72
N ASP A 27 20.84 -6.97 15.64
CA ASP A 27 20.69 -5.98 14.57
C ASP A 27 19.21 -5.56 14.44
N PRO A 28 18.84 -4.33 14.86
CA PRO A 28 17.48 -3.83 14.76
C PRO A 28 17.03 -3.64 13.31
N ILE A 29 15.75 -3.87 13.04
CA ILE A 29 15.12 -3.51 11.77
C ILE A 29 14.95 -1.99 11.72
N VAL A 30 15.36 -1.37 10.62
CA VAL A 30 15.25 0.08 10.42
C VAL A 30 14.27 0.41 9.30
N ILE A 31 13.26 1.24 9.63
CA ILE A 31 12.25 1.72 8.68
C ILE A 31 12.23 3.25 8.75
N GLY A 32 12.89 3.91 7.80
CA GLY A 32 13.13 5.36 7.90
C GLY A 32 14.01 5.66 9.12
N SER A 33 13.49 6.42 10.09
CA SER A 33 14.18 6.67 11.37
C SER A 33 13.66 5.82 12.53
N LEU A 34 12.73 4.90 12.25
CA LEU A 34 12.21 3.94 13.22
C LEU A 34 13.18 2.77 13.36
N SER A 35 13.61 2.49 14.59
CA SER A 35 14.41 1.31 14.93
C SER A 35 13.56 0.33 15.73
N VAL A 36 13.29 -0.84 15.18
CA VAL A 36 12.57 -1.93 15.82
C VAL A 36 13.59 -2.90 16.39
N LYS A 37 13.67 -2.97 17.73
CA LYS A 37 14.68 -3.74 18.46
C LYS A 37 14.26 -5.18 18.74
N ASN A 38 13.04 -5.56 18.39
CA ASN A 38 12.54 -6.92 18.54
C ASN A 38 13.25 -7.86 17.56
N ASN A 39 13.54 -9.10 17.98
CA ASN A 39 14.06 -10.16 17.12
C ASN A 39 12.97 -10.67 16.17
N LEU A 40 12.76 -9.96 15.06
CA LEU A 40 11.75 -10.30 14.06
C LEU A 40 12.40 -10.99 12.86
N LYS A 41 11.75 -12.03 12.34
CA LYS A 41 12.12 -12.61 11.05
C LYS A 41 11.70 -11.67 9.92
N MET A 42 12.61 -11.43 9.00
CA MET A 42 12.36 -10.71 7.76
C MET A 42 12.92 -11.48 6.58
N PRO A 43 12.17 -11.57 5.46
CA PRO A 43 12.71 -12.12 4.23
C PRO A 43 13.90 -11.32 3.69
N ASP A 44 14.80 -12.02 3.01
CA ASP A 44 15.95 -11.40 2.36
C ASP A 44 15.51 -10.33 1.35
N GLY A 45 16.25 -9.21 1.32
CA GLY A 45 15.96 -8.09 0.42
C GLY A 45 14.78 -7.21 0.85
N ALA A 46 14.06 -7.56 1.91
CA ALA A 46 12.88 -6.80 2.32
C ALA A 46 13.23 -5.36 2.78
N GLY A 47 14.35 -5.19 3.49
CA GLY A 47 14.86 -3.87 3.87
C GLY A 47 15.15 -2.97 2.66
N THR A 48 15.81 -3.51 1.64
CA THR A 48 16.18 -2.78 0.40
C THR A 48 14.94 -2.32 -0.36
N TYR A 49 13.94 -3.19 -0.49
CA TYR A 49 12.69 -2.84 -1.18
C TYR A 49 11.86 -1.83 -0.36
N GLY A 50 11.77 -2.01 0.95
CA GLY A 50 11.15 -1.03 1.85
C GLY A 50 11.79 0.35 1.77
N ALA A 51 13.13 0.43 1.66
CA ALA A 51 13.84 1.69 1.45
C ALA A 51 13.50 2.34 0.09
N THR A 52 13.32 1.54 -0.96
CA THR A 52 12.87 2.03 -2.28
C THR A 52 11.49 2.67 -2.18
N LEU A 53 10.53 1.98 -1.55
CA LEU A 53 9.18 2.49 -1.35
C LEU A 53 9.15 3.78 -0.50
N LEU A 54 9.97 3.84 0.55
CA LEU A 54 10.12 5.06 1.35
C LEU A 54 10.72 6.22 0.53
N GLY A 55 11.65 5.92 -0.38
CA GLY A 55 12.17 6.88 -1.35
C GLY A 55 11.08 7.49 -2.22
N LEU A 56 10.15 6.67 -2.74
CA LEU A 56 9.00 7.14 -3.52
C LEU A 56 8.09 8.06 -2.69
N CYS A 57 7.82 7.70 -1.43
CA CYS A 57 7.04 8.54 -0.52
C CYS A 57 7.67 9.94 -0.37
N ARG A 58 8.99 10.01 -0.24
CA ARG A 58 9.74 11.27 -0.07
C ARG A 58 9.83 12.08 -1.37
N ALA A 59 9.92 11.41 -2.52
CA ALA A 59 10.01 12.05 -3.82
C ALA A 59 8.68 12.67 -4.28
N SER A 60 7.54 12.07 -3.92
CA SER A 60 6.22 12.55 -4.30
C SER A 60 5.93 13.95 -3.76
N ARG A 61 5.72 14.91 -4.65
CA ARG A 61 5.34 16.30 -4.29
C ARG A 61 3.85 16.46 -4.02
N ASN A 62 3.03 15.66 -4.72
CA ASN A 62 1.60 15.65 -4.51
C ASN A 62 1.24 14.92 -3.22
N LEU A 63 0.42 15.56 -2.37
CA LEU A 63 0.05 15.02 -1.05
C LEU A 63 -0.81 13.76 -1.18
N ASN A 64 -1.72 13.71 -2.15
CA ASN A 64 -2.59 12.55 -2.36
C ASN A 64 -1.80 11.32 -2.80
N THR A 65 -0.93 11.49 -3.80
CA THR A 65 0.01 10.45 -4.25
C THR A 65 0.89 9.99 -3.08
N ARG A 66 1.43 10.93 -2.30
CA ARG A 66 2.25 10.61 -1.12
C ARG A 66 1.46 9.75 -0.14
N SER A 67 0.24 10.12 0.21
CA SER A 67 -0.62 9.34 1.12
C SER A 67 -0.83 7.91 0.61
N ILE A 68 -1.12 7.72 -0.68
CA ILE A 68 -1.27 6.39 -1.28
C ILE A 68 0.03 5.58 -1.21
N LEU A 69 1.18 6.19 -1.50
CA LEU A 69 2.49 5.52 -1.41
C LEU A 69 2.86 5.17 0.04
N GLN A 70 2.45 6.00 1.01
CA GLN A 70 2.62 5.69 2.43
C GLN A 70 1.77 4.49 2.84
N MET A 71 0.52 4.38 2.35
CA MET A 71 -0.31 3.18 2.55
C MET A 71 0.37 1.94 1.96
N LEU A 72 0.92 2.04 0.75
CA LEU A 72 1.67 0.96 0.12
C LEU A 72 2.87 0.52 0.98
N LEU A 73 3.65 1.45 1.51
CA LEU A 73 4.76 1.13 2.40
C LEU A 73 4.27 0.43 3.68
N CYS A 74 3.16 0.89 4.26
CA CYS A 74 2.61 0.26 5.44
C CYS A 74 2.10 -1.16 5.16
N GLU A 75 1.40 -1.39 4.04
CA GLU A 75 0.97 -2.75 3.65
C GLU A 75 2.14 -3.67 3.36
N TYR A 76 3.18 -3.15 2.70
CA TYR A 76 4.42 -3.88 2.46
C TYR A 76 5.04 -4.40 3.76
N TRP A 77 5.19 -3.53 4.77
CA TRP A 77 5.74 -3.92 6.06
C TRP A 77 4.80 -4.81 6.87
N ARG A 78 3.50 -4.51 6.86
CA ARG A 78 2.48 -5.33 7.50
C ARG A 78 2.48 -6.75 6.97
N TYR A 79 2.64 -6.91 5.66
CA TYR A 79 2.72 -8.21 5.03
C TYR A 79 4.00 -8.93 5.44
N HIS A 80 5.18 -8.31 5.27
CA HIS A 80 6.47 -8.99 5.44
C HIS A 80 6.94 -9.16 6.89
N LEU A 81 6.48 -8.34 7.84
CA LEU A 81 6.81 -8.50 9.26
C LEU A 81 5.84 -9.49 9.90
N GLU A 82 6.32 -10.68 10.21
CA GLU A 82 5.56 -11.76 10.85
C GLU A 82 5.37 -11.52 12.37
N CYS A 83 4.83 -10.37 12.74
CA CYS A 83 4.52 -10.03 14.12
C CYS A 83 3.13 -9.39 14.21
N GLY A 84 2.23 -10.00 14.97
CA GLY A 84 0.86 -9.51 15.14
C GLY A 84 0.80 -8.07 15.65
N HIS A 85 1.69 -7.69 16.59
CA HIS A 85 1.76 -6.34 17.14
C HIS A 85 2.13 -5.30 16.08
N PHE A 86 3.19 -5.55 15.30
CA PHE A 86 3.55 -4.66 14.20
C PHE A 86 2.49 -4.66 13.10
N GLY A 87 1.87 -5.79 12.82
CA GLY A 87 0.73 -5.88 11.90
C GLY A 87 -0.41 -4.93 12.30
N SER A 88 -0.76 -4.88 13.58
CA SER A 88 -1.75 -3.91 14.11
C SER A 88 -1.30 -2.46 14.00
N VAL A 89 -0.01 -2.17 14.27
CA VAL A 89 0.56 -0.82 14.13
C VAL A 89 0.46 -0.31 12.69
N PHE A 90 0.88 -1.11 11.72
CA PHE A 90 0.80 -0.73 10.30
C PHE A 90 -0.65 -0.63 9.81
N GLY A 91 -1.53 -1.55 10.23
CA GLY A 91 -2.96 -1.47 9.95
C GLY A 91 -3.58 -0.15 10.44
N HIS A 92 -3.26 0.23 11.68
CA HIS A 92 -3.74 1.49 12.24
C HIS A 92 -3.15 2.73 11.55
N MET A 93 -1.88 2.70 11.12
CA MET A 93 -1.31 3.78 10.31
C MET A 93 -2.01 3.93 8.95
N ILE A 94 -2.38 2.83 8.29
CA ILE A 94 -3.14 2.86 7.05
C ILE A 94 -4.49 3.53 7.27
N ASP A 95 -5.17 3.20 8.36
CA ASP A 95 -6.42 3.86 8.73
C ASP A 95 -6.20 5.35 8.98
N GLN A 96 -5.17 5.75 9.73
CA GLN A 96 -4.85 7.17 9.93
C GLN A 96 -4.61 7.91 8.61
N ILE A 97 -3.88 7.31 7.66
CA ILE A 97 -3.64 7.90 6.34
C ILE A 97 -4.96 8.09 5.58
N LYS A 98 -5.86 7.10 5.60
CA LYS A 98 -7.20 7.22 5.00
C LYS A 98 -8.03 8.33 5.65
N HIS A 99 -7.94 8.49 6.97
CA HIS A 99 -8.68 9.51 7.72
C HIS A 99 -8.18 10.95 7.51
N ARG A 100 -6.89 11.14 7.21
CA ARG A 100 -6.35 12.46 6.82
C ARG A 100 -7.00 13.00 5.55
N GLY A 101 -7.61 12.12 4.76
CA GLY A 101 -8.35 12.46 3.55
C GLY A 101 -7.45 12.61 2.33
N ILE A 102 -8.10 12.60 1.17
CA ILE A 102 -7.51 12.87 -0.13
C ILE A 102 -8.22 14.10 -0.69
N ASP A 103 -7.45 15.11 -1.07
CA ASP A 103 -7.92 16.36 -1.65
C ASP A 103 -8.38 16.17 -3.09
N SER A 104 -9.01 17.18 -3.70
CA SER A 104 -9.78 17.06 -4.94
C SER A 104 -9.04 16.59 -6.20
N ARG A 105 -7.70 16.57 -6.22
CA ARG A 105 -6.94 16.30 -7.46
C ARG A 105 -5.63 15.53 -7.22
N PHE A 106 -5.36 14.56 -8.08
CA PHE A 106 -4.05 13.94 -8.24
C PHE A 106 -3.23 14.66 -9.32
N GLU A 107 -1.92 14.68 -9.13
CA GLU A 107 -0.98 15.04 -10.19
C GLU A 107 -0.42 13.77 -10.81
N GLN A 108 -0.08 13.82 -12.10
CA GLN A 108 0.53 12.68 -12.80
C GLN A 108 1.81 12.24 -12.08
N GLU A 109 1.94 10.93 -11.88
CA GLU A 109 3.06 10.30 -11.19
C GLU A 109 3.46 9.03 -11.93
N ASP A 110 4.75 8.71 -11.95
CA ASP A 110 5.23 7.49 -12.60
C ASP A 110 4.93 6.23 -11.78
N ALA A 111 4.91 6.36 -10.45
CA ALA A 111 4.74 5.26 -9.52
C ALA A 111 3.31 4.70 -9.43
N LEU A 112 2.29 5.47 -9.84
CA LEU A 112 0.87 5.12 -9.75
C LEU A 112 0.20 5.25 -11.12
N GLU A 113 -0.79 4.40 -11.37
CA GLU A 113 -1.68 4.52 -12.52
C GLU A 113 -3.05 5.01 -12.09
N PHE A 114 -3.61 5.99 -12.82
CA PHE A 114 -4.95 6.51 -12.57
C PHE A 114 -5.93 6.00 -13.61
N ARG A 115 -7.13 5.63 -13.17
CA ARG A 115 -8.21 5.17 -14.04
C ARG A 115 -9.56 5.73 -13.62
N SER A 116 -10.29 6.25 -14.60
CA SER A 116 -11.61 6.84 -14.41
C SER A 116 -12.76 5.85 -14.37
N LYS A 117 -12.49 4.55 -14.44
CA LYS A 117 -13.54 3.57 -14.68
C LYS A 117 -14.60 3.65 -13.59
N GLU A 118 -15.85 3.89 -13.99
CA GLU A 118 -16.97 3.61 -13.11
C GLU A 118 -16.81 2.16 -12.68
N PHE A 119 -16.71 1.94 -11.37
CA PHE A 119 -16.97 0.66 -10.73
C PHE A 119 -18.47 0.40 -10.89
N VAL A 120 -18.92 0.27 -12.14
CA VAL A 120 -20.26 -0.20 -12.49
C VAL A 120 -20.39 -1.51 -11.77
N ILE A 121 -21.55 -1.74 -11.15
CA ILE A 121 -21.91 -2.90 -10.33
C ILE A 121 -21.89 -4.18 -11.20
N GLN A 122 -20.72 -4.53 -11.72
CA GLN A 122 -20.37 -5.84 -12.20
C GLN A 122 -20.03 -6.68 -10.98
N LYS A 123 -20.11 -8.00 -11.13
CA LYS A 123 -19.66 -8.93 -10.09
C LYS A 123 -18.20 -8.60 -9.75
N PRO A 124 -17.82 -8.44 -8.46
CA PRO A 124 -16.45 -8.10 -8.08
C PRO A 124 -15.39 -9.03 -8.69
N SER A 125 -15.76 -10.30 -8.90
CA SER A 125 -14.94 -11.29 -9.59
C SER A 125 -14.62 -10.94 -11.05
N THR A 126 -15.62 -10.48 -11.82
CA THR A 126 -15.43 -10.03 -13.20
C THR A 126 -14.48 -8.83 -13.22
N TYR A 127 -14.70 -7.86 -12.33
CA TYR A 127 -13.84 -6.68 -12.24
C TYR A 127 -12.38 -7.06 -11.88
N ALA A 128 -12.19 -7.96 -10.92
CA ALA A 128 -10.87 -8.45 -10.55
C ALA A 128 -10.15 -9.13 -11.73
N ILE A 129 -10.83 -10.06 -12.41
CA ILE A 129 -10.25 -10.91 -13.46
C ILE A 129 -10.03 -10.15 -14.77
N GLU A 130 -10.99 -9.34 -15.20
CA GLU A 130 -10.99 -8.71 -16.52
C GLU A 130 -10.31 -7.33 -16.52
N GLU A 131 -10.25 -6.65 -15.37
CA GLU A 131 -9.72 -5.28 -15.28
C GLU A 131 -8.45 -5.17 -14.45
N ILE A 132 -8.50 -5.59 -13.18
CA ILE A 132 -7.38 -5.38 -12.26
C ILE A 132 -6.20 -6.27 -12.63
N VAL A 133 -6.41 -7.59 -12.76
CA VAL A 133 -5.32 -8.53 -13.05
C VAL A 133 -4.59 -8.14 -14.34
N PRO A 134 -5.25 -7.90 -15.50
CA PRO A 134 -4.56 -7.47 -16.71
C PRO A 134 -3.87 -6.11 -16.58
N ALA A 135 -4.37 -5.21 -15.73
CA ALA A 135 -3.73 -3.94 -15.46
C ALA A 135 -2.41 -4.13 -14.68
N ILE A 136 -2.42 -4.95 -13.62
CA ILE A 136 -1.20 -5.29 -12.87
C ILE A 136 -0.18 -5.97 -13.79
N MET A 137 -0.60 -6.96 -14.57
CA MET A 137 0.29 -7.70 -15.47
C MET A 137 0.98 -6.81 -16.51
N ARG A 138 0.29 -5.76 -17.01
CA ARG A 138 0.88 -4.77 -17.92
C ARG A 138 1.96 -3.90 -17.28
N GLN A 139 1.97 -3.80 -15.96
CA GLN A 139 2.97 -3.05 -15.20
C GLN A 139 4.26 -3.85 -14.98
N ILE A 140 4.28 -5.14 -15.33
CA ILE A 140 5.46 -5.99 -15.27
C ILE A 140 6.17 -5.93 -16.63
N ARG A 141 7.44 -5.47 -16.65
CA ARG A 141 8.29 -5.52 -17.85
C ARG A 141 9.65 -6.10 -17.50
N GLY A 142 10.04 -7.18 -18.16
CA GLY A 142 11.31 -7.88 -17.90
C GLY A 142 11.40 -8.43 -16.47
N GLY A 143 10.27 -8.84 -15.89
CA GLY A 143 10.19 -9.32 -14.50
C GLY A 143 10.22 -8.23 -13.43
N VAL A 144 10.23 -6.95 -13.81
CA VAL A 144 10.26 -5.82 -12.87
C VAL A 144 8.92 -5.08 -12.89
N LEU A 145 8.38 -4.84 -11.69
CA LEU A 145 7.19 -4.02 -11.48
C LEU A 145 7.52 -2.54 -11.70
N ARG A 146 6.84 -1.89 -12.66
CA ARG A 146 7.08 -0.48 -13.03
C ARG A 146 6.26 0.51 -12.24
N ARG A 147 5.04 0.13 -11.87
CA ARG A 147 4.11 0.95 -11.07
C ARG A 147 3.64 0.11 -9.90
N TYR A 148 3.50 0.75 -8.76
CA TYR A 148 3.23 0.07 -7.49
C TYR A 148 1.76 0.17 -7.08
N GLY A 149 0.92 0.75 -7.93
CA GLY A 149 -0.52 0.71 -7.73
C GLY A 149 -1.35 1.28 -8.86
N ILE A 150 -2.64 0.97 -8.82
CA ILE A 150 -3.68 1.48 -9.71
C ILE A 150 -4.77 2.09 -8.85
N ILE A 151 -5.11 3.35 -9.09
CA ILE A 151 -6.13 4.10 -8.36
C ILE A 151 -7.32 4.33 -9.28
N TYR A 152 -8.43 3.70 -8.93
CA TYR A 152 -9.70 3.84 -9.62
C TYR A 152 -10.54 4.95 -9.01
N GLY A 153 -11.23 5.70 -9.86
CA GLY A 153 -11.99 6.90 -9.51
C GLY A 153 -11.20 8.20 -9.70
N VAL A 154 -10.21 8.18 -10.60
CA VAL A 154 -9.39 9.35 -10.95
C VAL A 154 -9.36 9.50 -12.47
N GLU A 155 -9.76 10.67 -12.95
CA GLU A 155 -9.76 11.04 -14.37
C GLU A 155 -8.35 11.23 -14.94
N ASN A 156 -8.23 11.24 -16.26
CA ASN A 156 -6.93 11.42 -16.94
C ASN A 156 -6.28 12.78 -16.65
N ASP A 157 -7.08 13.79 -16.30
CA ASP A 157 -6.63 15.12 -15.88
C ASP A 157 -6.31 15.18 -14.36
N GLY A 158 -6.43 14.05 -13.67
CA GLY A 158 -6.20 13.90 -12.23
C GLY A 158 -7.39 14.26 -11.35
N PHE A 159 -8.53 14.69 -11.91
CA PHE A 159 -9.71 15.01 -11.12
C PHE A 159 -10.29 13.75 -10.47
N ILE A 160 -10.74 13.87 -9.21
CA ILE A 160 -11.37 12.74 -8.51
C ILE A 160 -12.81 12.56 -8.98
N ALA A 161 -13.07 11.42 -9.61
CA ALA A 161 -14.40 10.94 -10.00
C ALA A 161 -14.75 9.73 -9.10
N PRO A 162 -15.29 9.97 -7.89
CA PRO A 162 -15.39 8.95 -6.86
C PRO A 162 -16.43 7.87 -7.18
N LEU A 163 -16.15 6.65 -6.71
CA LEU A 163 -16.99 5.48 -6.86
C LEU A 163 -18.06 5.48 -5.76
N ARG A 164 -19.35 5.49 -6.13
CA ARG A 164 -20.46 5.71 -5.19
C ARG A 164 -20.90 4.47 -4.40
N ALA A 165 -20.61 3.26 -4.87
CA ALA A 165 -21.19 2.01 -4.34
C ALA A 165 -20.15 0.90 -4.14
N VAL A 166 -19.05 1.21 -3.46
CA VAL A 166 -18.00 0.22 -3.10
C VAL A 166 -18.09 -0.09 -1.61
N ASN A 167 -18.37 -1.35 -1.26
CA ASN A 167 -18.40 -1.82 0.12
C ASN A 167 -17.16 -2.66 0.49
N GLY A 168 -17.00 -2.99 1.78
CA GLY A 168 -15.83 -3.71 2.29
C GLY A 168 -15.72 -5.15 1.78
N ASP A 169 -16.82 -5.89 1.75
CA ASP A 169 -16.83 -7.30 1.32
C ASP A 169 -16.39 -7.46 -0.14
N GLN A 170 -16.78 -6.51 -0.99
CA GLN A 170 -16.33 -6.46 -2.39
C GLN A 170 -14.81 -6.26 -2.48
N ILE A 171 -14.23 -5.42 -1.63
CA ILE A 171 -12.79 -5.16 -1.60
C ILE A 171 -12.02 -6.43 -1.21
N THR A 172 -12.45 -7.10 -0.15
CA THR A 172 -11.85 -8.36 0.30
C THR A 172 -11.89 -9.42 -0.80
N LEU A 173 -13.06 -9.62 -1.43
CA LEU A 173 -13.22 -10.59 -2.51
C LEU A 173 -12.33 -10.27 -3.72
N ILE A 174 -12.17 -8.99 -4.07
CA ILE A 174 -11.28 -8.57 -5.15
C ILE A 174 -9.83 -8.88 -4.80
N GLU A 175 -9.40 -8.53 -3.59
CA GLU A 175 -8.04 -8.79 -3.12
C GLU A 175 -7.70 -10.29 -3.18
N GLU A 176 -8.59 -11.14 -2.69
CA GLU A 176 -8.44 -12.61 -2.75
C GLU A 176 -8.27 -13.09 -4.20
N ILE A 177 -9.19 -12.71 -5.09
CA ILE A 177 -9.17 -13.13 -6.50
C ILE A 177 -7.92 -12.61 -7.21
N VAL A 178 -7.53 -11.35 -6.98
CA VAL A 178 -6.34 -10.77 -7.58
C VAL A 178 -5.08 -11.52 -7.13
N ASN A 179 -4.92 -11.74 -5.82
CA ASN A 179 -3.75 -12.44 -5.28
C ASN A 179 -3.65 -13.87 -5.78
N ASP A 180 -4.76 -14.61 -5.88
CA ASP A 180 -4.77 -15.96 -6.45
C ASP A 180 -4.27 -16.00 -7.90
N ARG A 181 -4.53 -14.93 -8.67
CA ARG A 181 -4.15 -14.84 -10.08
C ARG A 181 -2.71 -14.36 -10.29
N ILE A 182 -2.20 -13.46 -9.45
CA ILE A 182 -0.85 -12.89 -9.59
C ILE A 182 0.22 -13.64 -8.79
N ARG A 183 -0.14 -14.61 -7.95
CA ARG A 183 0.81 -15.38 -7.10
C ARG A 183 1.99 -15.96 -7.88
N ARG A 184 1.76 -16.42 -9.12
CA ARG A 184 2.81 -17.00 -9.98
C ARG A 184 3.88 -16.00 -10.41
N GLU A 185 3.58 -14.71 -10.33
CA GLU A 185 4.50 -13.62 -10.65
C GLU A 185 5.31 -13.16 -9.42
N HIS A 186 5.17 -13.85 -8.28
CA HIS A 186 5.79 -13.48 -7.00
C HIS A 186 5.42 -12.06 -6.57
N LEU A 187 4.14 -11.73 -6.70
CA LEU A 187 3.56 -10.46 -6.29
C LEU A 187 2.45 -10.70 -5.26
N HIS A 188 2.27 -9.69 -4.41
CA HIS A 188 1.14 -9.54 -3.53
C HIS A 188 0.44 -8.20 -3.83
N ALA A 189 -0.88 -8.20 -3.76
CA ALA A 189 -1.70 -7.01 -3.90
C ALA A 189 -2.52 -6.77 -2.63
N ALA A 190 -2.56 -5.52 -2.17
CA ALA A 190 -3.49 -5.05 -1.16
C ALA A 190 -4.50 -4.11 -1.81
N VAL A 191 -5.79 -4.30 -1.52
CA VAL A 191 -6.87 -3.51 -2.10
C VAL A 191 -7.54 -2.70 -1.00
N HIS A 192 -7.68 -1.40 -1.24
CA HIS A 192 -8.28 -0.49 -0.29
C HIS A 192 -9.39 0.34 -0.90
N ARG A 193 -10.49 0.43 -0.15
CA ARG A 193 -11.44 1.52 -0.26
C ARG A 193 -10.86 2.74 0.44
N VAL A 194 -10.65 3.82 -0.30
CA VAL A 194 -10.15 5.10 0.24
C VAL A 194 -11.28 6.13 0.21
N PRO A 195 -11.82 6.54 1.38
CA PRO A 195 -12.92 7.49 1.43
C PRO A 195 -12.55 8.85 0.84
N VAL A 196 -13.44 9.41 0.03
CA VAL A 196 -13.34 10.77 -0.53
C VAL A 196 -14.73 11.41 -0.56
N GLN A 197 -14.79 12.73 -0.77
CA GLN A 197 -16.08 13.41 -0.86
C GLN A 197 -16.93 12.81 -2.00
N GLY A 198 -18.16 12.39 -1.68
CA GLY A 198 -19.10 11.83 -2.64
C GLY A 198 -18.92 10.33 -2.99
N GLY A 199 -17.98 9.62 -2.34
CA GLY A 199 -17.82 8.18 -2.55
C GLY A 199 -16.51 7.62 -2.00
N ALA A 200 -15.83 6.80 -2.80
CA ALA A 200 -14.52 6.26 -2.48
C ALA A 200 -13.67 6.08 -3.75
N LEU A 201 -12.36 6.10 -3.59
CA LEU A 201 -11.43 5.53 -4.56
C LEU A 201 -11.21 4.05 -4.23
N VAL A 202 -10.81 3.27 -5.23
CA VAL A 202 -10.26 1.92 -5.01
C VAL A 202 -8.78 1.96 -5.36
N ALA A 203 -7.93 1.77 -4.36
CA ALA A 203 -6.49 1.68 -4.52
C ALA A 203 -6.08 0.21 -4.51
N VAL A 204 -5.56 -0.26 -5.64
CA VAL A 204 -4.91 -1.58 -5.76
C VAL A 204 -3.41 -1.35 -5.66
N LEU A 205 -2.80 -1.77 -4.57
CA LEU A 205 -1.39 -1.55 -4.25
C LEU A 205 -0.64 -2.86 -4.42
N VAL A 206 0.50 -2.86 -5.12
CA VAL A 206 1.20 -4.08 -5.52
C VAL A 206 2.66 -4.02 -5.12
N PHE A 207 3.18 -5.12 -4.58
CA PHE A 207 4.58 -5.28 -4.20
C PHE A 207 5.04 -6.74 -4.36
N PRO A 208 6.35 -7.01 -4.44
CA PRO A 208 6.90 -8.36 -4.47
C PRO A 208 6.54 -9.15 -3.22
N ASP A 209 6.15 -10.41 -3.42
CA ASP A 209 6.03 -11.41 -2.36
C ASP A 209 7.41 -12.05 -2.13
N LEU A 210 8.02 -11.70 -1.00
CA LEU A 210 9.34 -12.22 -0.60
C LEU A 210 9.25 -13.41 0.35
N LYS A 211 8.05 -13.85 0.75
CA LYS A 211 7.87 -14.83 1.84
C LYS A 211 8.16 -16.29 1.49
N ARG A 212 8.31 -16.63 0.21
CA ARG A 212 8.66 -17.95 -0.35
C ARG A 212 8.27 -19.19 0.47
#